data_AF-A0A838J472-F1
#
_entry.id   AF-A0A838J472-F1
#
_cell.length_a   1.000
_cell.length_b   1.000
_cell.length_c   1.000
_cell.angle_alpha   90.00
_cell.angle_beta   90.00
_cell.angle_gamma   90.00
#
_symmetry.space_group_name_H-M   'P 1'
#
loop_
_entity.id
_entity.type
_entity.pdbx_description
1 polymer ?
#
loop_
_entity_poly.entity_id
_entity_poly.type
_entity_poly.pdbx_seq_one_letter_code
_entity_poly.pdbx_strand_id
1 'polypeptide(L)'
;MLSNNISGHDNTAVGGAALQANGVGALSTNTTGSFNTALGMSALGNNTIGYNNTAIGVDAMVNSSTGKFNVAIGNMAGSGLTTGSYNVDIGSPGMAGESNTIRIGTTGTHRTMVMAGITDATIPEGAAVVINRHGRMGVRTSSLRFNEAVKPMANASEVLLSLQPMTFRYKKELDPDAIPQFGLVAEQVAEIAPDLVARDDEGKAYTVRYEAVNAMLLNEFLKEHRKVEQLNETVSMLQKDLAQQRIEFVSMVAEQQKLQGSLATFEQQAAQIQKVSVVNNK
;
A
#
# COMPACT_ATOMS: atom_id res chain seq x y z
N MET A 1 43.83 27.98 12.23
CA MET A 1 44.22 28.53 10.91
C MET A 1 44.86 27.39 10.13
N LEU A 2 44.45 27.19 8.87
CA LEU A 2 44.97 26.15 7.99
C LEU A 2 46.50 26.26 7.91
N SER A 3 47.20 25.21 8.31
CA SER A 3 48.61 25.03 7.98
C SER A 3 48.74 23.66 7.33
N ASN A 4 49.13 23.64 6.05
CA ASN A 4 49.55 22.49 5.23
C ASN A 4 48.44 21.66 4.54
N ASN A 5 48.16 22.05 3.30
CA ASN A 5 47.50 21.22 2.31
C ASN A 5 48.44 21.15 1.09
N ILE A 6 49.15 20.04 0.90
CA ILE A 6 50.27 19.94 -0.06
C ILE A 6 49.84 19.30 -1.40
N SER A 7 48.67 18.66 -1.49
CA SER A 7 48.12 18.06 -2.73
C SER A 7 46.63 18.32 -2.98
N GLY A 8 45.83 18.48 -1.92
CA GLY A 8 44.44 18.95 -1.99
C GLY A 8 44.38 20.48 -2.06
N HIS A 9 43.48 21.03 -2.88
CA HIS A 9 43.22 22.46 -2.99
C HIS A 9 41.78 22.79 -2.57
N ASP A 10 41.54 24.06 -2.22
CA ASP A 10 40.20 24.61 -1.93
C ASP A 10 39.43 23.96 -0.76
N ASN A 11 40.16 23.56 0.29
CA ASN A 11 39.54 23.10 1.54
C ASN A 11 39.34 24.27 2.52
N THR A 12 38.20 24.30 3.21
CA THR A 12 37.91 25.25 4.30
C THR A 12 37.91 24.50 5.64
N ALA A 13 38.77 24.89 6.59
CA ALA A 13 38.85 24.29 7.93
C ALA A 13 38.80 25.34 9.04
N VAL A 14 37.82 25.21 9.92
CA VAL A 14 37.63 26.09 11.09
C VAL A 14 37.29 25.23 12.32
N GLY A 15 38.19 25.19 13.31
CA GLY A 15 38.05 24.39 14.52
C GLY A 15 39.37 23.69 14.91
N GLY A 16 39.53 23.31 16.18
CA GLY A 16 40.70 22.53 16.62
C GLY A 16 40.69 21.14 15.99
N ALA A 17 41.80 20.71 15.38
CA ALA A 17 41.88 19.43 14.65
C ALA A 17 40.85 19.24 13.51
N ALA A 18 40.15 20.30 13.08
CA ALA A 18 39.37 20.25 11.84
C ALA A 18 40.33 19.93 10.69
N LEU A 19 39.99 18.95 9.86
CA LEU A 19 40.88 18.46 8.81
C LEU A 19 42.26 18.01 9.35
N GLN A 20 42.38 17.43 10.56
CA GLN A 20 43.70 17.08 11.14
C GLN A 20 44.52 16.14 10.23
N ALA A 21 43.93 15.06 9.68
CA ALA A 21 44.59 14.22 8.66
C ALA A 21 44.76 14.90 7.29
N ASN A 22 44.04 15.99 7.06
CA ASN A 22 44.13 16.84 5.87
C ASN A 22 45.08 18.05 6.09
N GLY A 23 45.69 18.21 7.28
CA GLY A 23 46.26 19.47 7.74
C GLY A 23 47.55 19.38 8.57
N VAL A 24 47.66 18.61 9.65
CA VAL A 24 48.91 18.64 10.46
C VAL A 24 49.22 17.23 10.97
N GLY A 25 49.99 16.47 10.18
CA GLY A 25 50.56 15.18 10.61
C GLY A 25 50.72 14.10 9.53
N ALA A 26 50.10 14.24 8.36
CA ALA A 26 50.12 13.21 7.31
C ALA A 26 51.00 13.59 6.10
N LEU A 27 52.29 13.88 6.32
CA LEU A 27 53.24 14.17 5.24
C LEU A 27 53.57 12.94 4.34
N SER A 28 52.72 11.91 4.27
CA SER A 28 53.00 10.74 3.42
C SER A 28 51.80 10.00 2.79
N THR A 29 50.53 10.32 3.09
CA THR A 29 49.41 9.49 2.54
C THR A 29 48.13 10.22 2.14
N ASN A 30 48.15 11.51 1.80
CA ASN A 30 46.98 12.19 1.24
C ASN A 30 47.31 12.74 -0.14
N THR A 31 46.78 12.10 -1.19
CA THR A 31 47.21 12.33 -2.58
C THR A 31 46.20 13.12 -3.43
N THR A 32 44.93 13.30 -3.03
CA THR A 32 43.89 13.89 -3.92
C THR A 32 42.65 14.56 -3.27
N GLY A 33 42.55 14.73 -1.95
CA GLY A 33 41.33 15.25 -1.30
C GLY A 33 41.11 16.77 -1.41
N SER A 34 40.38 17.24 -2.43
CA SER A 34 40.04 18.66 -2.65
C SER A 34 38.58 19.03 -2.30
N PHE A 35 38.29 20.33 -2.17
CA PHE A 35 36.92 20.89 -2.03
C PHE A 35 36.12 20.43 -0.80
N ASN A 36 36.78 20.18 0.33
CA ASN A 36 36.13 19.81 1.58
C ASN A 36 35.90 21.04 2.47
N THR A 37 34.72 21.14 3.09
CA THR A 37 34.40 22.13 4.13
C THR A 37 34.28 21.43 5.48
N ALA A 38 35.12 21.78 6.44
CA ALA A 38 35.12 21.27 7.81
C ALA A 38 34.98 22.41 8.82
N LEU A 39 33.87 22.48 9.53
CA LEU A 39 33.60 23.46 10.56
C LEU A 39 33.25 22.75 11.88
N GLY A 40 34.18 22.71 12.82
CA GLY A 40 34.01 22.03 14.11
C GLY A 40 35.26 21.26 14.54
N MET A 41 35.35 20.95 15.84
CA MET A 41 36.48 20.17 16.35
C MET A 41 36.50 18.77 15.71
N SER A 42 37.65 18.34 15.19
CA SER A 42 37.85 17.03 14.54
C SER A 42 36.94 16.72 13.35
N ALA A 43 36.24 17.72 12.80
CA ALA A 43 35.42 17.55 11.60
C ALA A 43 36.31 17.08 10.42
N LEU A 44 35.90 16.01 9.74
CA LEU A 44 36.70 15.31 8.70
C LEU A 44 38.10 14.89 9.17
N GLY A 45 38.25 14.56 10.45
CA GLY A 45 39.53 14.28 11.11
C GLY A 45 40.36 13.18 10.46
N ASN A 46 39.74 12.10 9.96
CA ASN A 46 40.41 10.94 9.34
C ASN A 46 40.23 10.84 7.81
N ASN A 47 39.83 11.92 7.13
CA ASN A 47 39.63 11.87 5.69
C ASN A 47 40.96 11.89 4.92
N THR A 48 41.21 10.85 4.12
CA THR A 48 42.50 10.59 3.46
C THR A 48 42.46 10.74 1.94
N ILE A 49 41.33 10.44 1.28
CA ILE A 49 41.18 10.53 -0.20
C ILE A 49 39.83 11.18 -0.59
N GLY A 50 38.95 11.41 0.36
CA GLY A 50 37.62 11.98 0.10
C GLY A 50 37.69 13.43 -0.40
N TYR A 51 36.74 13.79 -1.27
CA TYR A 51 36.62 15.14 -1.82
C TYR A 51 35.15 15.55 -1.91
N ASN A 52 34.90 16.87 -2.00
CA ASN A 52 33.56 17.47 -2.04
C ASN A 52 32.67 17.10 -0.82
N ASN A 53 33.24 17.01 0.38
CA ASN A 53 32.47 16.77 1.60
C ASN A 53 32.24 18.06 2.39
N THR A 54 31.06 18.23 2.96
CA THR A 54 30.74 19.32 3.89
C THR A 54 30.42 18.73 5.26
N ALA A 55 31.28 18.96 6.25
CA ALA A 55 31.12 18.51 7.62
C ALA A 55 31.06 19.71 8.58
N ILE A 56 29.93 19.92 9.23
CA ILE A 56 29.70 21.02 10.15
C ILE A 56 29.24 20.46 11.50
N GLY A 57 30.09 20.53 12.52
CA GLY A 57 29.84 20.05 13.87
C GLY A 57 31.08 19.39 14.49
N VAL A 58 31.08 19.25 15.82
CA VAL A 58 32.13 18.50 16.52
C VAL A 58 32.04 17.02 16.12
N ASP A 59 33.15 16.44 15.71
CA ASP A 59 33.30 15.06 15.21
C ASP A 59 32.43 14.71 13.99
N ALA A 60 31.96 15.71 13.25
CA ALA A 60 31.20 15.49 12.02
C ALA A 60 32.09 14.79 10.97
N MET A 61 31.64 13.64 10.45
CA MET A 61 32.38 12.78 9.52
C MET A 61 33.81 12.42 9.97
N VAL A 62 34.08 12.35 11.28
CA VAL A 62 35.43 12.13 11.81
C VAL A 62 36.08 10.85 11.29
N ASN A 63 35.31 9.79 11.01
CA ASN A 63 35.81 8.48 10.55
C ASN A 63 35.74 8.26 9.03
N SER A 64 35.30 9.25 8.26
CA SER A 64 35.18 9.11 6.80
C SER A 64 36.55 9.20 6.15
N SER A 65 37.04 8.12 5.54
CA SER A 65 38.38 8.03 4.97
C SER A 65 38.43 8.28 3.46
N THR A 66 37.55 7.64 2.69
CA THR A 66 37.52 7.71 1.22
C THR A 66 36.20 8.22 0.63
N GLY A 67 35.20 8.46 1.48
CA GLY A 67 33.88 8.91 1.08
C GLY A 67 33.89 10.28 0.38
N LYS A 68 33.01 10.47 -0.61
CA LYS A 68 32.93 11.68 -1.43
C LYS A 68 31.50 12.21 -1.49
N PHE A 69 31.36 13.51 -1.74
CA PHE A 69 30.04 14.14 -1.94
C PHE A 69 29.07 13.95 -0.77
N ASN A 70 29.57 13.91 0.46
CA ASN A 70 28.72 13.79 1.64
C ASN A 70 28.49 15.14 2.32
N VAL A 71 27.31 15.35 2.87
CA VAL A 71 26.98 16.51 3.70
C VAL A 71 26.60 16.01 5.10
N ALA A 72 27.32 16.44 6.12
CA ALA A 72 27.06 16.10 7.51
C ALA A 72 26.95 17.38 8.35
N ILE A 73 25.81 17.56 9.02
CA ILE A 73 25.52 18.77 9.82
C ILE A 73 25.00 18.36 11.20
N GLY A 74 25.73 18.74 12.25
CA GLY A 74 25.43 18.44 13.65
C GLY A 74 26.60 17.77 14.39
N ASN A 75 26.52 17.73 15.71
CA ASN A 75 27.48 16.98 16.54
C ASN A 75 27.42 15.48 16.18
N MET A 76 28.59 14.89 15.93
CA MET A 76 28.77 13.50 15.49
C MET A 76 28.02 13.13 14.20
N ALA A 77 27.55 14.11 13.41
CA ALA A 77 26.82 13.83 12.20
C ALA A 77 27.71 13.11 11.17
N GLY A 78 27.22 12.02 10.58
CA GLY A 78 27.99 11.19 9.65
C GLY A 78 29.25 10.55 10.24
N SER A 79 29.42 10.51 11.56
CA SER A 79 30.59 9.91 12.23
C SER A 79 30.75 8.40 11.97
N GLY A 80 29.66 7.71 11.61
CA GLY A 80 29.65 6.32 11.17
C GLY A 80 29.98 6.13 9.69
N LEU A 81 30.01 7.18 8.86
CA LEU A 81 30.41 7.07 7.46
C LEU A 81 31.91 6.79 7.37
N THR A 82 32.28 5.69 6.71
CA THR A 82 33.68 5.27 6.52
C THR A 82 34.14 5.44 5.08
N THR A 83 33.55 4.70 4.13
CA THR A 83 33.90 4.71 2.70
C THR A 83 32.75 5.18 1.80
N GLY A 84 31.58 5.43 2.40
CA GLY A 84 30.33 5.79 1.75
C GLY A 84 30.35 7.14 1.02
N SER A 85 29.61 7.26 -0.09
CA SER A 85 29.52 8.50 -0.88
C SER A 85 28.07 8.92 -1.15
N TYR A 86 27.86 10.21 -1.44
CA TYR A 86 26.55 10.79 -1.76
C TYR A 86 25.52 10.71 -0.63
N ASN A 87 25.94 10.87 0.62
CA ASN A 87 25.04 10.90 1.77
C ASN A 87 24.75 12.31 2.28
N VAL A 88 23.59 12.50 2.89
CA VAL A 88 23.24 13.72 3.63
C VAL A 88 22.80 13.31 5.03
N ASP A 89 23.63 13.56 6.03
CA ASP A 89 23.39 13.25 7.44
C ASP A 89 23.21 14.53 8.26
N ILE A 90 21.98 14.83 8.66
CA ILE A 90 21.67 15.99 9.52
C ILE A 90 21.25 15.49 10.89
N GLY A 91 22.05 15.74 11.93
CA GLY A 91 21.78 15.28 13.29
C GLY A 91 21.69 13.75 13.41
N SER A 92 22.39 13.03 12.54
CA SER A 92 22.40 11.57 12.46
C SER A 92 23.84 11.05 12.36
N PRO A 93 24.24 10.00 13.09
CA PRO A 93 25.59 9.46 12.99
C PRO A 93 25.89 8.80 11.64
N GLY A 94 24.90 8.54 10.79
CA GLY A 94 25.09 7.81 9.54
C GLY A 94 25.35 6.30 9.76
N MET A 95 25.62 5.57 8.68
CA MET A 95 25.94 4.14 8.72
C MET A 95 27.22 3.80 7.95
N ALA A 96 28.01 2.85 8.46
CA ALA A 96 29.25 2.43 7.82
C ALA A 96 29.01 1.89 6.40
N GLY A 97 29.79 2.38 5.44
CA GLY A 97 29.69 2.02 4.02
C GLY A 97 28.42 2.49 3.29
N GLU A 98 27.50 3.20 3.96
CA GLU A 98 26.25 3.66 3.35
C GLU A 98 26.54 4.65 2.21
N SER A 99 25.77 4.58 1.12
CA SER A 99 25.89 5.52 0.01
C SER A 99 24.52 5.91 -0.50
N ASN A 100 24.41 7.07 -1.16
CA ASN A 100 23.17 7.56 -1.79
C ASN A 100 21.98 7.68 -0.83
N THR A 101 22.23 8.03 0.44
CA THR A 101 21.19 8.03 1.48
C THR A 101 21.07 9.39 2.17
N ILE A 102 19.84 9.82 2.43
CA ILE A 102 19.54 11.01 3.24
C ILE A 102 19.03 10.53 4.60
N ARG A 103 19.65 11.00 5.68
CA ARG A 103 19.23 10.82 7.07
C ARG A 103 19.06 12.16 7.75
N ILE A 104 17.88 12.39 8.30
CA ILE A 104 17.57 13.60 9.06
C ILE A 104 17.05 13.15 10.42
N GLY A 105 17.85 13.42 11.45
CA GLY A 105 17.60 13.02 12.83
C GLY A 105 18.18 11.65 13.20
N THR A 106 18.06 11.36 14.49
CA THR A 106 18.48 10.10 15.12
C THR A 106 17.26 9.33 15.62
N THR A 107 17.18 8.06 15.25
CA THR A 107 16.13 7.12 15.68
C THR A 107 16.06 7.04 17.21
N GLY A 108 14.84 7.03 17.75
CA GLY A 108 14.60 6.97 19.20
C GLY A 108 14.60 8.34 19.90
N THR A 109 15.35 9.32 19.37
CA THR A 109 15.36 10.69 19.89
C THR A 109 14.30 11.56 19.20
N HIS A 110 14.33 11.59 17.87
CA HIS A 110 13.38 12.38 17.08
C HIS A 110 12.14 11.53 16.79
N ARG A 111 10.96 12.06 17.13
CA ARG A 111 9.67 11.37 16.96
C ARG A 111 8.75 12.00 15.91
N THR A 112 9.04 13.24 15.53
CA THR A 112 8.20 14.03 14.61
C THR A 112 9.08 14.70 13.56
N MET A 113 8.64 14.66 12.30
CA MET A 113 9.21 15.42 11.21
C MET A 113 8.15 16.40 10.71
N VAL A 114 8.46 17.71 10.75
CA VAL A 114 7.58 18.77 10.25
C VAL A 114 8.26 19.41 9.04
N MET A 115 7.66 19.25 7.87
CA MET A 115 8.12 19.88 6.63
C MET A 115 7.11 20.93 6.18
N ALA A 116 7.47 22.21 6.30
CA ALA A 116 6.68 23.29 5.71
C ALA A 116 6.72 23.20 4.18
N GLY A 117 5.59 23.45 3.52
CA GLY A 117 5.53 23.50 2.06
C GLY A 117 5.30 22.15 1.36
N ILE A 118 5.02 21.06 2.09
CA ILE A 118 4.23 19.96 1.51
C ILE A 118 2.88 20.59 1.14
N THR A 119 2.66 20.78 -0.16
CA THR A 119 1.75 21.82 -0.65
C THR A 119 0.30 21.52 -0.28
N ASP A 120 -0.42 22.53 0.22
CA ASP A 120 -1.89 22.48 0.30
C ASP A 120 -2.57 22.60 -1.09
N ALA A 121 -1.76 22.72 -2.16
CA ALA A 121 -2.23 22.75 -3.54
C ALA A 121 -2.50 21.34 -4.07
N THR A 122 -3.60 21.19 -4.80
CA THR A 122 -3.93 19.93 -5.50
C THR A 122 -2.88 19.62 -6.56
N ILE A 123 -2.29 18.44 -6.47
CA ILE A 123 -1.46 17.87 -7.54
C ILE A 123 -2.32 16.82 -8.26
N PRO A 124 -2.62 16.99 -9.57
CA PRO A 124 -3.53 16.09 -10.28
C PRO A 124 -2.95 14.71 -10.57
N GLU A 125 -1.62 14.59 -10.55
CA GLU A 125 -0.90 13.34 -10.79
C GLU A 125 0.15 13.12 -9.70
N GLY A 126 0.27 11.89 -9.20
CA GLY A 126 1.26 11.54 -8.20
C GLY A 126 1.17 10.09 -7.76
N ALA A 127 2.25 9.58 -7.19
CA ALA A 127 2.26 8.28 -6.53
C ALA A 127 2.17 8.49 -5.01
N ALA A 128 1.32 7.70 -4.35
CA ALA A 128 1.23 7.72 -2.89
C ALA A 128 2.57 7.28 -2.26
N VAL A 129 3.07 8.09 -1.33
CA VAL A 129 4.26 7.76 -0.56
C VAL A 129 3.89 6.79 0.56
N VAL A 130 4.65 5.70 0.68
CA VAL A 130 4.52 4.70 1.74
C VAL A 130 5.77 4.70 2.60
N ILE A 131 5.62 4.34 3.87
CA ILE A 131 6.73 4.16 4.82
C ILE A 131 6.81 2.68 5.18
N ASN A 132 7.99 2.09 5.02
CA ASN A 132 8.21 0.70 5.44
C ASN A 132 8.62 0.59 6.92
N ARG A 133 8.72 -0.63 7.46
CA ARG A 133 9.08 -0.86 8.87
C ARG A 133 10.39 -0.22 9.32
N HIS A 134 11.35 -0.04 8.41
CA HIS A 134 12.64 0.59 8.70
C HIS A 134 12.59 2.13 8.60
N GLY A 135 11.40 2.73 8.55
CA GLY A 135 11.21 4.17 8.43
C GLY A 135 11.57 4.74 7.05
N ARG A 136 11.74 3.90 6.02
CA ARG A 136 12.07 4.38 4.67
C ARG A 136 10.80 4.76 3.91
N MET A 137 10.79 5.99 3.41
CA MET A 137 9.78 6.48 2.46
C MET A 137 10.06 5.93 1.06
N GLY A 138 9.01 5.60 0.32
CA GLY A 138 9.10 5.17 -1.07
C GLY A 138 7.73 5.19 -1.75
N VAL A 139 7.67 4.68 -2.97
CA VAL A 139 6.41 4.53 -3.72
C VAL A 139 6.24 3.07 -4.12
N ARG A 140 5.00 2.60 -4.18
CA ARG A 140 4.69 1.26 -4.70
C ARG A 140 4.50 1.32 -6.21
N THR A 141 5.09 0.37 -6.93
CA THR A 141 4.92 0.21 -8.38
C THR A 141 3.97 -0.94 -8.68
N SER A 142 3.21 -0.84 -9.78
CA SER A 142 2.28 -1.88 -10.24
C SER A 142 2.29 -1.99 -11.77
N SER A 143 3.49 -1.97 -12.36
CA SER A 143 3.70 -2.08 -13.81
C SER A 143 4.26 -3.46 -14.15
N LEU A 144 3.85 -4.02 -15.28
CA LEU A 144 4.42 -5.28 -15.81
C LEU A 144 5.94 -5.24 -15.97
N ARG A 145 6.56 -4.06 -16.09
CA ARG A 145 8.02 -3.90 -16.12
C ARG A 145 8.71 -4.37 -14.84
N PHE A 146 8.00 -4.33 -13.72
CA PHE A 146 8.53 -4.60 -12.37
C PHE A 146 7.84 -5.79 -11.70
N ASN A 147 6.82 -6.38 -12.33
CA ASN A 147 6.02 -7.45 -11.77
C ASN A 147 6.30 -8.77 -12.50
N GLU A 148 6.29 -9.86 -11.75
CA GLU A 148 6.43 -11.23 -12.27
C GLU A 148 5.24 -12.09 -11.84
N ALA A 149 5.03 -13.23 -12.52
CA ALA A 149 3.98 -14.21 -12.19
C ALA A 149 2.55 -13.63 -12.10
N VAL A 150 2.21 -12.66 -12.95
CA VAL A 150 0.88 -12.01 -12.97
C VAL A 150 -0.20 -12.98 -13.45
N LYS A 151 -1.19 -13.23 -12.58
CA LYS A 151 -2.33 -14.12 -12.84
C LYS A 151 -3.62 -13.58 -12.20
N PRO A 152 -4.81 -14.04 -12.65
CA PRO A 152 -6.06 -13.72 -11.97
C PRO A 152 -6.07 -14.14 -10.50
N MET A 153 -6.74 -13.34 -9.66
CA MET A 153 -6.79 -13.57 -8.21
C MET A 153 -7.65 -14.76 -7.81
N ALA A 154 -8.62 -15.16 -8.65
CA ALA A 154 -9.53 -16.28 -8.42
C ALA A 154 -10.09 -16.26 -6.98
N ASN A 155 -9.90 -17.32 -6.20
CA ASN A 155 -10.46 -17.47 -4.85
C ASN A 155 -9.59 -16.85 -3.76
N ALA A 156 -8.42 -16.27 -4.10
CA ALA A 156 -7.53 -15.69 -3.08
C ALA A 156 -8.18 -14.53 -2.30
N SER A 157 -9.16 -13.84 -2.89
CA SER A 157 -9.91 -12.76 -2.22
C SER A 157 -11.09 -13.19 -1.37
N GLU A 158 -11.47 -14.48 -1.37
CA GLU A 158 -12.59 -14.97 -0.55
C GLU A 158 -12.30 -14.91 0.94
N VAL A 159 -11.02 -14.85 1.31
CA VAL A 159 -10.59 -14.63 2.70
C VAL A 159 -11.17 -13.33 3.29
N LEU A 160 -11.45 -12.33 2.45
CA LEU A 160 -12.07 -11.07 2.88
C LEU A 160 -13.46 -11.28 3.49
N LEU A 161 -14.19 -12.31 3.06
CA LEU A 161 -15.54 -12.59 3.54
C LEU A 161 -15.56 -13.08 5.00
N SER A 162 -14.40 -13.50 5.52
CA SER A 162 -14.23 -13.91 6.92
C SER A 162 -13.75 -12.77 7.82
N LEU A 163 -13.37 -11.61 7.25
CA LEU A 163 -12.91 -10.47 8.02
C LEU A 163 -14.07 -9.73 8.69
N GLN A 164 -13.83 -9.18 9.87
CA GLN A 164 -14.83 -8.44 10.64
C GLN A 164 -14.47 -6.96 10.70
N PRO A 165 -15.22 -6.07 10.03
CA PRO A 165 -15.08 -4.63 10.17
C PRO A 165 -15.42 -4.18 11.60
N MET A 166 -14.60 -3.29 12.14
CA MET A 166 -14.67 -2.79 13.51
C MET A 166 -14.68 -1.26 13.53
N THR A 167 -15.36 -0.71 14.52
CA THR A 167 -15.24 0.70 14.90
C THR A 167 -14.40 0.81 16.16
N PHE A 168 -13.41 1.69 16.17
CA PHE A 168 -12.52 1.87 17.32
C PHE A 168 -12.14 3.34 17.50
N ARG A 169 -11.45 3.65 18.60
CA ARG A 169 -10.83 4.95 18.86
C ARG A 169 -9.40 4.71 19.28
N TYR A 170 -8.49 5.60 18.92
CA TYR A 170 -7.13 5.54 19.46
C TYR A 170 -7.14 5.83 20.97
N LYS A 171 -6.09 5.37 21.66
CA LYS A 171 -5.87 5.73 23.07
C LYS A 171 -5.74 7.25 23.20
N LYS A 172 -6.22 7.83 24.31
CA LYS A 172 -6.19 9.29 24.55
C LYS A 172 -4.80 9.93 24.43
N GLU A 173 -3.76 9.16 24.70
CA GLU A 173 -2.36 9.58 24.55
C GLU A 173 -1.96 9.83 23.09
N LEU A 174 -2.61 9.15 22.14
CA LEU A 174 -2.36 9.25 20.71
C LEU A 174 -3.36 10.18 20.01
N ASP A 175 -4.60 10.19 20.48
CA ASP A 175 -5.68 11.03 19.97
C ASP A 175 -6.51 11.59 21.15
N PRO A 176 -6.18 12.80 21.62
CA PRO A 176 -6.93 13.45 22.69
C PRO A 176 -8.40 13.71 22.32
N ASP A 177 -8.71 13.88 21.04
CA ASP A 177 -10.04 14.22 20.52
C ASP A 177 -10.95 13.00 20.36
N ALA A 178 -10.39 11.79 20.50
CA ALA A 178 -11.10 10.51 20.50
C ALA A 178 -12.00 10.31 19.26
N ILE A 179 -11.46 10.66 18.10
CA ILE A 179 -12.16 10.63 16.81
C ILE A 179 -12.49 9.17 16.45
N PRO A 180 -13.75 8.84 16.14
CA PRO A 180 -14.13 7.50 15.70
C PRO A 180 -13.39 7.07 14.44
N GLN A 181 -12.82 5.87 14.48
CA GLN A 181 -12.13 5.21 13.38
C GLN A 181 -12.93 3.98 12.93
N PHE A 182 -12.83 3.67 11.65
CA PHE A 182 -13.49 2.52 11.03
C PHE A 182 -12.46 1.71 10.26
N GLY A 183 -12.43 0.39 10.46
CA GLY A 183 -11.46 -0.44 9.78
C GLY A 183 -11.42 -1.87 10.29
N LEU A 184 -10.23 -2.44 10.31
CA LEU A 184 -9.91 -3.80 10.71
C LEU A 184 -8.81 -3.76 11.78
N VAL A 185 -8.88 -4.68 12.74
CA VAL A 185 -7.85 -4.85 13.78
C VAL A 185 -6.76 -5.78 13.24
N ALA A 186 -5.51 -5.31 13.24
CA ALA A 186 -4.39 -6.00 12.58
C ALA A 186 -4.16 -7.41 13.13
N GLU A 187 -4.34 -7.62 14.43
CA GLU A 187 -4.21 -8.92 15.09
C GLU A 187 -5.28 -9.90 14.61
N GLN A 188 -6.54 -9.47 14.53
CA GLN A 188 -7.64 -10.30 14.04
C GLN A 188 -7.46 -10.67 12.56
N VAL A 189 -7.01 -9.72 11.75
CA VAL A 189 -6.69 -9.99 10.35
C VAL A 189 -5.51 -10.96 10.24
N ALA A 190 -4.50 -10.87 11.11
CA ALA A 190 -3.34 -11.74 11.06
C ALA A 190 -3.66 -13.22 11.32
N GLU A 191 -4.70 -13.52 12.11
CA GLU A 191 -5.18 -14.88 12.36
C GLU A 191 -5.84 -15.52 11.11
N ILE A 192 -6.48 -14.71 10.28
CA ILE A 192 -7.26 -15.16 9.13
C ILE A 192 -6.44 -15.05 7.82
N ALA A 193 -5.73 -13.94 7.66
CA ALA A 193 -5.03 -13.52 6.45
C ALA A 193 -3.70 -12.81 6.80
N PRO A 194 -2.67 -13.55 7.23
CA PRO A 194 -1.41 -12.97 7.69
C PRO A 194 -0.70 -12.10 6.64
N ASP A 195 -0.87 -12.39 5.35
CA ASP A 195 -0.26 -11.64 4.24
C ASP A 195 -0.84 -10.23 4.05
N LEU A 196 -2.00 -9.95 4.66
CA LEU A 196 -2.66 -8.65 4.65
C LEU A 196 -2.23 -7.76 5.81
N VAL A 197 -1.25 -8.18 6.62
CA VAL A 197 -0.79 -7.44 7.79
C VAL A 197 0.69 -7.11 7.68
N ALA A 198 1.01 -5.82 7.84
CA ALA A 198 2.39 -5.39 8.05
C ALA A 198 2.75 -5.54 9.53
N ARG A 199 3.98 -5.97 9.79
CA ARG A 199 4.50 -6.21 11.14
C ARG A 199 5.56 -5.17 11.51
N ASP A 200 5.65 -4.88 12.80
CA ASP A 200 6.70 -4.03 13.37
C ASP A 200 8.06 -4.76 13.47
N ASP A 201 9.06 -4.08 14.04
CA ASP A 201 10.41 -4.62 14.20
C ASP A 201 10.48 -5.78 15.22
N GLU A 202 9.48 -5.93 16.08
CA GLU A 202 9.33 -7.05 17.03
C GLU A 202 8.55 -8.23 16.40
N GLY A 203 8.10 -8.09 15.15
CA GLY A 203 7.32 -9.08 14.44
C GLY A 203 5.84 -9.11 14.85
N LYS A 204 5.35 -8.15 15.63
CA LYS A 204 3.94 -8.05 16.01
C LYS A 204 3.12 -7.43 14.89
N ALA A 205 1.84 -7.79 14.81
CA ALA A 205 0.91 -7.17 13.88
C ALA A 205 0.85 -5.66 14.17
N TYR A 206 1.07 -4.83 13.15
CA TYR A 206 1.20 -3.39 13.32
C TYR A 206 0.11 -2.62 12.57
N THR A 207 -0.12 -2.96 11.31
CA THR A 207 -1.15 -2.31 10.50
C THR A 207 -1.66 -3.22 9.39
N VAL A 208 -2.90 -3.01 8.98
CA VAL A 208 -3.52 -3.72 7.86
C VAL A 208 -3.10 -3.05 6.54
N ARG A 209 -2.78 -3.87 5.54
CA ARG A 209 -2.47 -3.46 4.17
C ARG A 209 -3.76 -3.16 3.41
N TYR A 210 -4.41 -2.06 3.77
CA TYR A 210 -5.70 -1.67 3.20
C TYR A 210 -5.68 -1.54 1.67
N GLU A 211 -4.54 -1.20 1.08
CA GLU A 211 -4.40 -1.16 -0.37
C GLU A 211 -4.53 -2.54 -1.03
N ALA A 212 -4.08 -3.60 -0.35
CA ALA A 212 -4.30 -4.97 -0.82
C ALA A 212 -5.75 -5.39 -0.61
N VAL A 213 -6.35 -5.04 0.54
CA VAL A 213 -7.77 -5.26 0.82
C VAL A 213 -8.64 -4.62 -0.26
N ASN A 214 -8.39 -3.37 -0.63
CA ASN A 214 -9.14 -2.66 -1.66
C ASN A 214 -9.05 -3.33 -3.04
N ALA A 215 -7.85 -3.81 -3.43
CA ALA A 215 -7.68 -4.53 -4.67
C ALA A 215 -8.40 -5.89 -4.68
N MET A 216 -8.42 -6.59 -3.53
CA MET A 216 -9.14 -7.85 -3.36
C MET A 216 -10.67 -7.65 -3.32
N LEU A 217 -11.14 -6.56 -2.70
CA LEU A 217 -12.55 -6.17 -2.69
C LEU A 217 -13.07 -5.92 -4.10
N LEU A 218 -12.26 -5.32 -4.99
CA LEU A 218 -12.62 -5.17 -6.39
C LEU A 218 -12.86 -6.53 -7.07
N ASN A 219 -12.05 -7.54 -6.79
CA ASN A 219 -12.25 -8.87 -7.36
C ASN A 219 -13.55 -9.51 -6.87
N GLU A 220 -13.86 -9.44 -5.57
CA GLU A 220 -15.13 -9.95 -5.02
C GLU A 220 -16.34 -9.17 -5.54
N PHE A 221 -16.24 -7.85 -5.65
CA PHE A 221 -17.29 -7.03 -6.27
C PHE A 221 -17.58 -7.47 -7.71
N LEU A 222 -16.54 -7.71 -8.51
CA LEU A 222 -16.69 -8.18 -9.88
C LEU A 222 -17.29 -9.58 -9.97
N LYS A 223 -16.98 -10.48 -9.02
CA LYS A 223 -17.61 -11.80 -8.94
C LYS A 223 -19.10 -11.69 -8.67
N GLU A 224 -19.48 -10.92 -7.64
CA GLU A 224 -20.89 -10.74 -7.27
C GLU A 224 -21.66 -10.01 -8.39
N HIS A 225 -21.06 -9.02 -9.04
CA HIS A 225 -21.69 -8.34 -10.18
C HIS A 225 -22.06 -9.31 -11.31
N ARG A 226 -21.13 -10.18 -11.73
CA ARG A 226 -21.39 -11.20 -12.76
C ARG A 226 -22.46 -12.19 -12.35
N LYS A 227 -22.48 -12.58 -11.07
CA LYS A 227 -23.50 -13.48 -10.52
C LYS A 227 -24.89 -12.83 -10.58
N VAL A 228 -24.99 -11.54 -10.27
CA VAL A 228 -26.23 -10.76 -10.39
C VAL A 228 -26.70 -10.68 -11.84
N GLU A 229 -25.80 -10.48 -12.81
CA GLU A 229 -26.15 -10.50 -14.24
C GLU A 229 -26.75 -11.86 -14.65
N GLN A 230 -26.10 -12.97 -14.28
CA GLN A 230 -26.59 -14.33 -14.56
C GLN A 230 -27.94 -14.63 -13.90
N LEU A 231 -28.13 -14.17 -12.66
CA LEU A 231 -29.41 -14.28 -11.95
C LEU A 231 -30.51 -13.51 -12.70
N ASN A 232 -30.22 -12.29 -13.18
CA ASN A 232 -31.18 -11.48 -13.94
C ASN A 232 -31.56 -12.15 -15.27
N GLU A 233 -30.61 -12.74 -15.98
CA GLU A 233 -30.89 -13.53 -17.20
C GLU A 233 -31.78 -14.73 -16.89
N THR A 234 -31.48 -15.47 -15.83
CA THR A 234 -32.27 -16.61 -15.38
C THR A 234 -33.70 -16.21 -15.02
N VAL A 235 -33.85 -15.10 -14.27
CA VAL A 235 -35.16 -14.55 -13.93
C VAL A 235 -35.93 -14.15 -15.18
N SER A 236 -35.27 -13.54 -16.18
CA SER A 236 -35.91 -13.19 -17.45
C SER A 236 -36.38 -14.42 -18.23
N MET A 237 -35.60 -15.50 -18.26
CA MET A 237 -36.01 -16.77 -18.88
C MET A 237 -37.21 -17.38 -18.15
N LEU A 238 -37.15 -17.49 -16.83
CA LEU A 238 -38.26 -18.02 -16.02
C LEU A 238 -39.54 -17.20 -16.19
N GLN A 239 -39.45 -15.88 -16.34
CA GLN A 239 -40.61 -15.03 -16.63
C GLN A 239 -41.22 -15.34 -18.00
N LYS A 240 -40.40 -15.61 -19.02
CA LYS A 240 -40.88 -16.01 -20.36
C LYS A 240 -41.55 -17.38 -20.32
N ASP A 241 -40.95 -18.35 -19.64
CA ASP A 241 -41.50 -19.70 -19.49
C ASP A 241 -42.83 -19.66 -18.74
N LEU A 242 -42.93 -18.87 -17.67
CA LEU A 242 -44.16 -18.68 -16.92
C LEU A 242 -45.26 -18.02 -17.77
N ALA A 243 -44.90 -17.05 -18.61
CA ALA A 243 -45.85 -16.44 -19.55
C ALA A 243 -46.36 -17.46 -20.58
N GLN A 244 -45.47 -18.31 -21.10
CA GLN A 244 -45.83 -19.38 -22.02
C GLN A 244 -46.74 -20.43 -21.37
N GLN A 245 -46.40 -20.89 -20.16
CA GLN A 245 -47.25 -21.82 -19.40
C GLN A 245 -48.64 -21.23 -19.11
N ARG A 246 -48.75 -19.92 -18.85
CA ARG A 246 -50.06 -19.28 -18.69
C ARG A 246 -50.90 -19.32 -19.98
N ILE A 247 -50.27 -19.11 -21.14
CA ILE A 247 -50.96 -19.21 -22.44
C ILE A 247 -51.46 -20.64 -22.67
N GLU A 248 -50.61 -21.64 -22.43
CA GLU A 248 -50.96 -23.05 -22.56
C GLU A 248 -52.09 -23.46 -21.62
N PHE A 249 -52.03 -23.03 -20.35
CA PHE A 249 -53.06 -23.28 -19.36
C PHE A 249 -54.42 -22.68 -19.78
N VAL A 250 -54.44 -21.43 -20.23
CA VAL A 250 -55.67 -20.79 -20.73
C VAL A 250 -56.22 -21.57 -21.93
N SER A 251 -55.36 -22.03 -22.83
CA SER A 251 -55.80 -22.84 -23.97
C SER A 251 -56.42 -24.18 -23.53
N MET A 252 -55.82 -24.87 -22.56
CA MET A 252 -56.37 -26.11 -22.02
C MET A 252 -57.73 -25.88 -21.35
N VAL A 253 -57.87 -24.80 -20.58
CA VAL A 253 -59.15 -24.44 -19.95
C VAL A 253 -60.22 -24.18 -21.01
N ALA A 254 -59.88 -23.49 -22.10
CA ALA A 254 -60.81 -23.25 -23.20
C ALA A 254 -61.23 -24.56 -23.90
N GLU A 255 -60.31 -25.51 -24.08
CA GLU A 255 -60.61 -26.83 -24.64
C GLU A 255 -61.53 -27.64 -23.71
N GLN A 256 -61.27 -27.61 -22.40
CA GLN A 256 -62.12 -28.24 -21.39
C GLN A 256 -63.55 -27.69 -21.41
N GLN A 257 -63.72 -26.37 -21.56
CA GLN A 257 -65.03 -25.74 -21.68
C GLN A 257 -65.78 -26.21 -22.94
N LYS A 258 -65.09 -26.35 -24.08
CA LYS A 258 -65.70 -26.91 -25.30
C LYS A 258 -66.18 -28.34 -25.09
N LEU A 259 -65.35 -29.18 -24.49
CA LEU A 259 -65.72 -30.57 -24.18
C LEU A 259 -66.94 -30.65 -23.25
N GLN A 260 -67.01 -29.81 -22.21
CA GLN A 260 -68.19 -29.72 -21.34
C GLN A 260 -69.45 -29.32 -22.11
N GLY A 261 -69.34 -28.36 -23.04
CA GLY A 261 -70.45 -27.98 -23.92
C GLY A 261 -70.92 -29.14 -24.81
N SER A 262 -69.99 -29.88 -25.41
CA SER A 262 -70.31 -31.07 -26.20
C SER A 262 -70.97 -32.16 -25.34
N LEU A 263 -70.50 -32.38 -24.12
CA LEU A 263 -71.10 -33.34 -23.19
C LEU A 263 -72.56 -32.99 -22.88
N ALA A 264 -72.84 -31.71 -22.59
CA ALA A 264 -74.19 -31.23 -22.34
C ALA A 264 -75.11 -31.44 -23.57
N THR A 265 -74.60 -31.26 -24.79
CA THR A 265 -75.38 -31.57 -26.00
C THR A 265 -75.65 -33.06 -26.17
N PHE A 266 -74.70 -33.93 -25.85
CA PHE A 266 -74.90 -35.38 -25.86
C PHE A 266 -75.94 -35.83 -24.82
N GLU A 267 -75.89 -35.28 -23.61
CA GLU A 267 -76.90 -35.55 -22.58
C GLU A 267 -78.31 -35.14 -23.02
N GLN A 268 -78.45 -33.98 -23.67
CA GLN A 268 -79.72 -33.55 -24.25
C GLN A 268 -80.22 -34.49 -25.36
N GLN A 269 -79.35 -34.91 -26.27
CA GLN A 269 -79.69 -35.87 -27.33
C GLN A 269 -80.12 -37.22 -26.74
N ALA A 270 -79.38 -37.74 -25.76
CA ALA A 270 -79.72 -38.98 -25.05
C ALA A 270 -81.09 -38.89 -24.37
N ALA A 271 -81.40 -37.76 -23.72
CA ALA A 271 -82.70 -37.52 -23.10
C ALA A 271 -83.85 -37.44 -24.14
N GLN A 272 -83.61 -36.86 -25.32
CA GLN A 272 -84.60 -36.85 -26.41
C GLN A 272 -84.85 -38.26 -26.95
N ILE A 273 -83.81 -39.07 -27.15
CA ILE A 273 -83.94 -40.47 -27.60
C ILE A 273 -84.72 -41.30 -26.58
N GLN A 274 -84.49 -41.12 -25.29
CA GLN A 274 -85.29 -41.76 -24.23
C GLN A 274 -86.77 -41.36 -24.28
N LYS A 275 -87.10 -40.10 -24.54
CA LYS A 275 -88.50 -39.66 -24.70
C LYS A 275 -89.18 -40.32 -25.90
N VAL A 276 -88.52 -40.41 -27.04
CA VAL A 276 -89.07 -41.00 -28.27
C VAL A 276 -89.28 -42.52 -28.11
N SER A 277 -88.36 -43.21 -27.45
CA SER A 277 -88.48 -44.66 -27.17
C SER A 277 -89.60 -45.00 -26.17
N VAL A 278 -89.91 -44.11 -25.23
CA VAL A 278 -91.07 -44.27 -24.32
C VAL A 278 -92.40 -44.02 -25.05
N VAL A 279 -92.42 -43.17 -26.08
CA VAL A 279 -93.62 -42.91 -26.90
C VAL A 279 -93.91 -44.05 -27.89
N ASN A 280 -92.89 -44.71 -28.43
CA ASN A 280 -93.05 -45.82 -29.39
C ASN A 280 -93.34 -47.19 -28.74
N ASN A 281 -93.33 -47.30 -27.40
CA ASN A 281 -93.61 -48.54 -26.64
C ASN A 281 -95.00 -48.54 -25.95
N LYS A 282 -95.92 -47.66 -26.39
CA LYS A 282 -97.35 -47.68 -26.06
C LYS A 282 -98.16 -47.98 -27.31
#